data_AF-A0A1G0K7Z3-F1
#
_entry.id   AF-A0A1G0K7Z3-F1
#
_cell.length_a   1.000
_cell.length_b   1.000
_cell.length_c   1.000
_cell.angle_alpha   90.00
_cell.angle_beta   90.00
_cell.angle_gamma   90.00
#
_symmetry.space_group_name_H-M   'P 1'
#
loop_
_entity.id
_entity.type
_entity.pdbx_description
1 polymer ?
#
loop_
_entity_poly.entity_id
_entity_poly.type
_entity_poly.pdbx_seq_one_letter_code
_entity_poly.pdbx_strand_id
1 'polypeptide(L)'
;MLLALAAAQGNADEAFPEEAPPGTHTVSSDRLRAIMDNINQNIVDDTDSGAVPGAIDPGQLAQLVEAIEELLYHAELMSEDLAPRHLSATEVVTFRALASQLYTEALNVRTLAEENPVNTYDFNLLNAAYERLYQTCTACHDQFRDR
;
A
#
# COMPACT_ATOMS: atom_id res chain seq x y z
N MET A 1 36.37 -58.50 -1.76
CA MET A 1 34.91 -58.42 -1.52
C MET A 1 34.62 -56.95 -1.21
N LEU A 2 33.96 -56.25 -2.14
CA LEU A 2 33.64 -54.82 -2.04
C LEU A 2 32.59 -54.55 -0.95
N LEU A 3 32.73 -53.42 -0.25
CA LEU A 3 31.61 -52.58 0.16
C LEU A 3 32.11 -51.14 0.36
N ALA A 4 31.70 -50.28 -0.59
CA ALA A 4 31.62 -48.84 -0.44
C ALA A 4 30.29 -48.49 0.22
N LEU A 5 30.22 -47.35 0.93
CA LEU A 5 29.05 -46.43 1.03
C LEU A 5 29.52 -45.24 1.90
N ALA A 6 29.89 -44.10 1.30
CA ALA A 6 29.04 -42.99 0.85
C ALA A 6 28.84 -41.94 1.96
N ALA A 7 29.42 -40.76 1.71
CA ALA A 7 29.29 -39.56 2.52
C ALA A 7 27.85 -39.06 2.52
N ALA A 8 27.29 -38.80 3.70
CA ALA A 8 26.03 -38.10 3.85
C ALA A 8 26.29 -36.58 3.79
N GLN A 9 26.14 -36.00 2.60
CA GLN A 9 25.71 -34.62 2.44
C GLN A 9 24.25 -34.68 2.00
N GLY A 10 23.36 -34.20 2.85
CA GLY A 10 21.92 -34.12 2.57
C GLY A 10 21.43 -32.75 2.98
N ASN A 11 21.25 -31.90 1.97
CA ASN A 11 20.65 -30.57 2.00
C ASN A 11 19.48 -30.47 2.98
N ALA A 12 19.50 -29.44 3.82
CA ALA A 12 18.30 -28.92 4.43
C ALA A 12 17.39 -28.42 3.29
N ASP A 13 16.30 -29.14 3.09
CA ASP A 13 15.18 -28.72 2.28
C ASP A 13 14.45 -27.62 3.08
N GLU A 14 14.97 -26.40 3.02
CA GLU A 14 14.21 -25.22 3.41
C GLU A 14 13.13 -25.03 2.35
N ALA A 15 11.95 -25.60 2.63
CA ALA A 15 10.75 -25.37 1.85
C ALA A 15 10.45 -23.87 1.86
N PHE A 16 10.85 -23.18 0.80
CA PHE A 16 10.42 -21.81 0.53
C PHE A 16 8.88 -21.79 0.50
N PRO A 17 8.23 -20.87 1.23
CA PRO A 17 6.78 -20.79 1.22
C PRO A 17 6.27 -20.56 -0.20
N GLU A 18 5.22 -21.32 -0.50
CA GLU A 18 4.49 -21.39 -1.76
C GLU A 18 4.13 -19.98 -2.27
N GLU A 19 4.30 -19.80 -3.57
CA GLU A 19 4.39 -18.53 -4.26
C GLU A 19 3.19 -17.60 -3.99
N ALA A 20 3.44 -16.39 -3.50
CA ALA A 20 2.47 -15.31 -3.67
C ALA A 20 2.30 -15.09 -5.20
N PRO A 21 1.11 -15.27 -5.77
CA PRO A 21 0.91 -15.17 -7.21
C PRO A 21 1.35 -13.79 -7.71
N PRO A 22 1.91 -13.71 -8.93
CA PRO A 22 2.26 -12.43 -9.54
C PRO A 22 0.97 -11.60 -9.68
N GLY A 23 0.81 -10.58 -8.84
CA GLY A 23 -0.35 -9.68 -8.87
C GLY A 23 -1.04 -9.40 -7.54
N THR A 24 -0.64 -9.96 -6.39
CA THR A 24 -1.27 -9.63 -5.10
C THR A 24 -0.75 -8.34 -4.48
N HIS A 25 -0.96 -7.20 -5.16
CA HIS A 25 -1.14 -5.92 -4.47
C HIS A 25 -2.65 -5.82 -4.18
N THR A 26 -3.10 -6.35 -3.04
CA THR A 26 -4.54 -6.63 -2.82
C THR A 26 -5.39 -5.39 -2.56
N VAL A 27 -4.78 -4.20 -2.50
CA VAL A 27 -5.51 -2.93 -2.57
C VAL A 27 -5.38 -2.36 -3.98
N SER A 28 -6.47 -2.43 -4.75
CA SER A 28 -6.49 -1.73 -6.03
C SER A 28 -6.44 -0.21 -5.78
N SER A 29 -5.59 0.49 -6.53
CA SER A 29 -5.59 1.95 -6.54
C SER A 29 -6.97 2.53 -6.89
N ASP A 30 -7.82 1.75 -7.56
CA ASP A 30 -9.23 2.06 -7.82
C ASP A 30 -10.08 2.12 -6.54
N ARG A 31 -9.90 1.22 -5.57
CA ARG A 31 -10.64 1.22 -4.31
C ARG A 31 -10.31 2.46 -3.49
N LEU A 32 -9.03 2.79 -3.34
CA LEU A 32 -8.59 3.98 -2.61
C LEU A 32 -9.10 5.27 -3.27
N ARG A 33 -9.08 5.33 -4.60
CA ARG A 33 -9.65 6.44 -5.36
C ARG A 33 -11.14 6.58 -5.15
N ALA A 34 -11.90 5.49 -5.22
CA ALA A 34 -13.34 5.53 -5.00
C ALA A 34 -13.71 6.02 -3.58
N ILE A 35 -12.95 5.62 -2.56
CA ILE A 35 -13.15 6.08 -1.18
C ILE A 35 -12.89 7.59 -1.08
N MET A 36 -11.77 8.05 -1.62
CA MET A 36 -11.40 9.47 -1.57
C MET A 36 -12.33 10.35 -2.41
N ASP A 37 -12.75 9.90 -3.59
CA ASP A 37 -13.72 10.62 -4.42
C ASP A 37 -15.06 10.79 -3.68
N ASN A 38 -15.49 9.78 -2.91
CA ASN A 38 -16.70 9.84 -2.09
C ASN A 38 -16.55 10.82 -0.91
N ILE A 39 -15.39 10.83 -0.24
CA ILE A 39 -15.08 11.84 0.78
C ILE A 39 -15.12 13.24 0.18
N ASN A 40 -14.54 13.44 -1.01
CA ASN A 40 -14.49 14.73 -1.69
C ASN A 40 -15.89 15.23 -2.07
N GLN A 41 -16.74 14.37 -2.62
CA GLN A 41 -18.10 14.74 -3.07
C GLN A 41 -18.98 15.21 -1.91
N ASN A 42 -18.95 14.50 -0.77
CA ASN A 42 -19.78 14.86 0.38
C ASN A 42 -19.38 16.21 1.00
N ILE A 43 -18.09 16.55 0.97
CA ILE A 43 -17.61 17.85 1.47
C ILE A 43 -18.04 18.99 0.55
N VAL A 44 -17.97 18.78 -0.77
CA VAL A 44 -18.39 19.78 -1.77
C VAL A 44 -19.89 20.04 -1.70
N ASP A 45 -20.71 18.98 -1.60
CA ASP A 45 -22.16 19.09 -1.49
C ASP A 45 -22.58 19.84 -0.20
N ASP A 46 -21.86 19.64 0.91
CA ASP A 46 -22.10 20.38 2.14
C ASP A 46 -21.71 21.87 2.02
N THR A 47 -20.62 22.21 1.30
CA THR A 47 -20.22 23.61 1.10
C THR A 47 -21.16 24.43 0.22
N ASP A 48 -21.75 23.85 -0.82
CA ASP A 48 -22.69 24.57 -1.71
C ASP A 48 -24.06 24.81 -1.06
N SER A 49 -24.38 24.06 0.01
CA SER A 49 -25.62 24.23 0.77
C SER A 49 -25.56 25.41 1.78
N GLY A 50 -24.41 26.07 1.93
CA GLY A 50 -24.17 27.07 2.97
C GLY A 50 -23.98 26.47 4.37
N ALA A 51 -23.88 25.14 4.49
CA ALA A 51 -23.42 24.48 5.69
C ALA A 51 -21.91 24.72 5.87
N VAL A 52 -21.47 24.82 7.14
CA VAL A 52 -20.05 24.78 7.50
C VAL A 52 -19.44 23.55 6.82
N PRO A 53 -18.24 23.62 6.17
CA PRO A 53 -17.65 22.49 5.48
C PRO A 53 -17.83 21.20 6.27
N GLY A 54 -18.54 20.26 5.65
CA GLY A 54 -19.09 19.08 6.29
C GLY A 54 -18.02 18.32 7.04
N ALA A 55 -18.32 17.97 8.30
CA ALA A 55 -17.51 16.99 9.01
C ALA A 55 -17.47 15.71 8.16
N ILE A 56 -16.26 15.18 7.93
CA ILE A 56 -16.12 13.91 7.20
C ILE A 56 -16.85 12.82 7.99
N ASP A 57 -17.69 12.04 7.29
CA ASP A 57 -18.40 10.94 7.93
C ASP A 57 -17.39 9.95 8.56
N PRO A 58 -17.53 9.63 9.86
CA PRO A 58 -16.61 8.72 10.54
C PRO A 58 -16.55 7.31 9.89
N GLY A 59 -17.62 6.87 9.25
CA GLY A 59 -17.65 5.60 8.52
C GLY A 59 -16.83 5.63 7.24
N GLN A 60 -16.70 6.79 6.58
CA GLN A 60 -15.81 6.97 5.43
C GLN A 60 -14.34 7.01 5.86
N LEU A 61 -14.03 7.69 6.96
CA LEU A 61 -12.69 7.66 7.55
C LEU A 61 -12.28 6.24 7.96
N ALA A 62 -13.19 5.47 8.56
CA ALA A 62 -12.93 4.07 8.90
C ALA A 62 -12.63 3.21 7.65
N GLN A 63 -13.40 3.38 6.57
CA GLN A 63 -13.13 2.68 5.29
C GLN A 63 -11.79 3.08 4.67
N LEU A 64 -11.41 4.36 4.78
CA LEU A 64 -10.11 4.84 4.33
C LEU A 64 -8.99 4.19 5.16
N VAL A 65 -9.09 4.19 6.49
CA VAL A 65 -8.12 3.56 7.37
C VAL A 65 -7.96 2.08 7.06
N GLU A 66 -9.07 1.33 6.92
CA GLU A 66 -9.04 -0.09 6.57
C GLU A 66 -8.30 -0.35 5.25
N ALA A 67 -8.63 0.41 4.18
CA ALA A 67 -7.97 0.26 2.90
C ALA A 67 -6.47 0.64 2.96
N ILE A 68 -6.11 1.59 3.82
CA ILE A 68 -4.72 2.00 4.04
C ILE A 68 -3.94 0.95 4.85
N GLU A 69 -4.56 0.29 5.84
CA GLU A 69 -3.94 -0.80 6.60
C GLU A 69 -3.60 -2.00 5.72
N GLU A 70 -4.50 -2.38 4.81
CA GLU A 70 -4.20 -3.40 3.80
C GLU A 70 -3.01 -2.98 2.91
N LEU A 71 -2.95 -1.71 2.51
CA LEU A 71 -1.85 -1.19 1.69
C LEU A 71 -0.52 -1.18 2.44
N LEU A 72 -0.54 -0.80 3.71
CA LEU A 72 0.64 -0.82 4.59
C LEU A 72 1.23 -2.22 4.69
N TYR A 73 0.39 -3.22 4.95
CA TYR A 73 0.80 -4.62 5.00
C TYR A 73 1.51 -5.06 3.71
N HIS A 74 0.92 -4.74 2.55
CA HIS A 74 1.54 -5.10 1.27
C HIS A 74 2.83 -4.33 0.99
N ALA A 75 2.87 -3.03 1.28
CA ALA A 75 4.05 -2.21 1.06
C ALA A 75 5.24 -2.67 1.93
N GLU A 76 4.99 -3.09 3.17
CA GLU A 76 5.97 -3.69 4.06
C GLU A 76 6.55 -4.98 3.45
N LEU A 77 5.69 -5.94 3.08
CA LEU A 77 6.12 -7.21 2.45
C LEU A 77 6.96 -7.00 1.18
N MET A 78 6.56 -6.05 0.33
CA MET A 78 7.30 -5.69 -0.89
C MET A 78 8.69 -5.10 -0.59
N SER A 79 8.77 -4.28 0.45
CA SER A 79 10.03 -3.62 0.82
C SER A 79 11.06 -4.58 1.41
N GLU A 80 10.60 -5.62 2.11
CA GLU A 80 11.47 -6.54 2.84
C GLU A 80 11.80 -7.79 2.02
N ASP A 81 10.79 -8.48 1.46
CA ASP A 81 10.95 -9.89 1.07
C ASP A 81 10.40 -10.25 -0.32
N LEU A 82 9.43 -9.49 -0.86
CA LEU A 82 8.72 -9.85 -2.10
C LEU A 82 9.16 -9.04 -3.33
N ALA A 83 10.46 -8.90 -3.57
CA ALA A 83 10.92 -8.34 -4.84
C ALA A 83 10.63 -9.32 -6.00
N PRO A 84 10.06 -8.87 -7.14
CA PRO A 84 9.80 -9.76 -8.27
C PRO A 84 11.09 -10.42 -8.78
N ARG A 85 11.06 -11.75 -8.96
CA ARG A 85 12.27 -12.57 -9.23
C ARG A 85 12.94 -12.27 -10.57
N HIS A 86 12.23 -11.63 -11.51
CA HIS A 86 12.74 -11.27 -12.83
C HIS A 86 13.48 -9.92 -12.84
N LEU A 87 13.46 -9.16 -11.74
CA LEU A 87 14.13 -7.87 -11.66
C LEU A 87 15.65 -8.03 -11.55
N SER A 88 16.38 -7.17 -12.25
CA SER A 88 17.81 -7.00 -12.02
C SER A 88 18.09 -6.49 -10.61
N ALA A 89 19.32 -6.67 -10.12
CA ALA A 89 19.71 -6.18 -8.78
C ALA A 89 19.45 -4.67 -8.58
N THR A 90 19.63 -3.86 -9.63
CA THR A 90 19.32 -2.43 -9.58
C THR A 90 17.81 -2.18 -9.51
N GLU A 91 17.01 -2.91 -10.30
CA GLU A 91 15.56 -2.80 -10.25
C GLU A 91 14.98 -3.25 -8.91
N VAL A 92 15.55 -4.26 -8.27
CA VAL A 92 15.18 -4.69 -6.91
C VAL A 92 15.40 -3.55 -5.90
N VAL A 93 16.52 -2.83 -5.99
CA VAL A 93 16.79 -1.68 -5.11
C VAL A 93 15.75 -0.58 -5.33
N THR A 94 15.42 -0.28 -6.59
CA THR A 94 14.40 0.74 -6.90
C THR A 94 13.00 0.30 -6.47
N PHE A 95 12.64 -0.97 -6.68
CA PHE A 95 11.36 -1.54 -6.25
C PHE A 95 11.19 -1.41 -4.73
N ARG A 96 12.19 -1.84 -3.95
CA ARG A 96 12.15 -1.74 -2.49
C ARG A 96 12.07 -0.30 -2.01
N ALA A 97 12.82 0.63 -2.64
CA ALA A 97 12.75 2.05 -2.29
C ALA A 97 11.34 2.63 -2.53
N LEU A 98 10.70 2.30 -3.65
CA LEU A 98 9.33 2.72 -3.94
C LEU A 98 8.31 2.06 -3.00
N ALA A 99 8.50 0.80 -2.63
CA ALA A 99 7.68 0.12 -1.63
C ALA A 99 7.79 0.78 -0.25
N SER A 100 8.99 1.13 0.21
CA SER A 100 9.18 1.87 1.46
C SER A 100 8.58 3.27 1.42
N GLN A 101 8.64 3.95 0.27
CA GLN A 101 7.98 5.25 0.10
C GLN A 101 6.45 5.09 0.15
N LEU A 102 5.90 4.06 -0.50
CA LEU A 102 4.47 3.75 -0.48
C LEU A 102 3.98 3.50 0.95
N TYR A 103 4.73 2.73 1.73
CA TYR A 103 4.46 2.50 3.15
C TYR A 103 4.42 3.82 3.95
N THR A 104 5.42 4.69 3.73
CA THR A 104 5.50 5.99 4.42
C THR A 104 4.32 6.89 4.09
N GLU A 105 3.93 7.01 2.82
CA GLU A 105 2.78 7.83 2.43
C GLU A 105 1.46 7.22 2.91
N ALA A 106 1.35 5.89 2.97
CA ALA A 106 0.18 5.23 3.53
C ALA A 106 0.04 5.51 5.03
N LEU A 107 1.15 5.47 5.79
CA LEU A 107 1.16 5.86 7.19
C LEU A 107 0.73 7.32 7.37
N ASN A 108 1.22 8.23 6.54
CA ASN A 108 0.83 9.65 6.60
C ASN A 108 -0.69 9.83 6.43
N VAL A 109 -1.31 9.13 5.48
CA VAL A 109 -2.77 9.18 5.27
C VAL A 109 -3.51 8.62 6.50
N ARG A 110 -3.07 7.47 7.03
CA ARG A 110 -3.67 6.87 8.23
C ARG A 110 -3.57 7.79 9.44
N THR A 111 -2.40 8.35 9.72
CA THR A 111 -2.19 9.29 10.81
C THR A 111 -3.12 10.49 10.70
N LEU A 112 -3.27 11.07 9.50
CA LEU A 112 -4.21 12.17 9.28
C LEU A 112 -5.68 11.75 9.46
N ALA A 113 -6.03 10.52 9.09
CA ALA A 113 -7.36 9.96 9.27
C ALA A 113 -7.71 9.64 10.73
N GLU A 114 -6.74 9.23 11.54
CA GLU A 114 -6.92 8.83 12.94
C GLU A 114 -6.74 9.98 13.93
N GLU A 115 -5.79 10.91 13.70
CA GLU A 115 -5.38 11.90 14.70
C GLU A 115 -6.20 13.20 14.67
N ASN A 116 -7.05 13.41 13.66
CA ASN A 116 -7.85 14.62 13.57
C ASN A 116 -9.17 14.48 14.36
N PRO A 117 -9.47 15.40 15.30
CA PRO A 117 -10.78 15.45 15.94
C PRO A 117 -11.86 15.61 14.87
N VAL A 118 -12.97 14.87 15.02
CA VAL A 118 -14.14 14.81 14.13
C VAL A 118 -14.70 16.19 13.69
N ASN A 119 -14.32 17.27 14.39
CA ASN A 119 -14.82 18.64 14.16
C ASN A 119 -13.77 19.65 13.64
N THR A 120 -12.52 19.26 13.39
CA THR A 120 -11.45 20.15 12.86
C THR A 120 -10.59 19.43 11.83
N TYR A 121 -11.26 18.70 10.93
CA TYR A 121 -10.58 17.89 9.95
C TYR A 121 -10.07 18.77 8.79
N ASP A 122 -8.76 18.89 8.61
CA ASP A 122 -8.17 19.60 7.47
C ASP A 122 -8.18 18.68 6.24
N PHE A 123 -9.27 18.77 5.49
CA PHE A 123 -9.45 18.02 4.25
C PHE A 123 -8.37 18.30 3.20
N ASN A 124 -7.84 19.52 3.12
CA ASN A 124 -6.78 19.83 2.16
C ASN A 124 -5.50 19.06 2.48
N LEU A 125 -5.18 18.92 3.77
CA LEU A 125 -4.03 18.17 4.22
C LEU A 125 -4.17 16.67 3.92
N LEU A 126 -5.35 16.09 4.18
CA LEU A 126 -5.66 14.70 3.82
C LEU A 126 -5.55 14.49 2.31
N ASN A 127 -6.18 15.36 1.51
CA ASN A 127 -6.17 15.25 0.06
C ASN A 127 -4.74 15.35 -0.51
N ALA A 128 -3.91 16.26 0.03
CA ALA A 128 -2.51 16.37 -0.35
C ALA A 128 -1.69 15.12 0.02
N ALA A 129 -1.98 14.48 1.15
CA ALA A 129 -1.34 13.21 1.53
C ALA A 129 -1.77 12.06 0.62
N TYR A 130 -3.06 11.97 0.31
CA TYR A 130 -3.59 11.00 -0.62
C TYR A 130 -3.01 11.13 -2.03
N GLU A 131 -2.84 12.36 -2.54
CA GLU A 131 -2.24 12.59 -3.85
C GLU A 131 -0.81 12.05 -3.94
N ARG A 132 0.02 12.25 -2.89
CA ARG A 132 1.37 11.67 -2.84
C ARG A 132 1.34 10.14 -2.81
N LEU A 133 0.41 9.57 -2.04
CA LEU A 133 0.20 8.12 -1.99
C LEU A 133 -0.14 7.57 -3.39
N TYR A 134 -1.10 8.20 -4.05
CA TYR A 134 -1.57 7.80 -5.38
C TYR A 134 -0.46 7.90 -6.44
N GLN A 135 0.32 8.98 -6.43
CA GLN A 135 1.47 9.15 -7.32
C GLN A 135 2.52 8.07 -7.09
N THR A 136 2.81 7.73 -5.83
CA THR A 136 3.77 6.66 -5.48
C THR A 136 3.29 5.29 -5.95
N CYS A 137 2.00 4.98 -5.75
CA CYS A 137 1.38 3.76 -6.25
C CYS A 137 1.44 3.67 -7.78
N THR A 138 1.13 4.77 -8.47
CA THR A 138 1.19 4.86 -9.93
C THR A 138 2.61 4.64 -10.45
N ALA A 139 3.61 5.30 -9.85
CA ALA A 139 5.01 5.12 -10.24
C ALA A 139 5.47 3.67 -10.05
N CYS A 140 5.05 3.00 -8.98
CA CYS A 140 5.34 1.58 -8.76
C CYS A 140 4.72 0.71 -9.87
N HIS A 141 3.45 0.92 -10.19
CA HIS A 141 2.78 0.17 -11.26
C HIS A 141 3.38 0.43 -12.64
N ASP A 142 3.61 1.69 -13.00
CA ASP A 142 4.19 2.07 -14.30
C ASP A 142 5.57 1.44 -14.51
N GLN A 143 6.33 1.28 -13.42
CA GLN A 143 7.68 0.76 -13.49
C GLN A 143 7.75 -0.78 -13.44
N PHE A 144 6.82 -1.46 -12.76
CA PHE A 144 6.96 -2.88 -12.43
C PHE A 144 5.75 -3.77 -12.75
N ARG A 145 4.58 -3.24 -13.13
CA ARG A 145 3.37 -4.07 -13.34
C ARG A 145 3.49 -5.06 -14.50
N ASP A 146 4.12 -4.62 -15.59
CA ASP A 146 4.20 -5.39 -16.84
C ASP A 146 5.62 -5.98 -17.06
N ARG A 147 6.43 -6.06 -15.99
CA ARG A 147 7.82 -6.55 -16.04
C ARG A 147 7.92 -8.01 -15.60
#